data_AF-A0A8T6VDA9-F1
#
_entry.id   AF-A0A8T6VDA9-F1
#
_cell.length_a   1.000
_cell.length_b   1.000
_cell.length_c   1.000
_cell.angle_alpha   90.00
_cell.angle_beta   90.00
_cell.angle_gamma   90.00
#
_symmetry.space_group_name_H-M   'P 1'
#
loop_
_entity.id
_entity.type
_entity.pdbx_description
1 polymer ?
#
loop_
_entity_poly.entity_id
_entity_poly.type
_entity_poly.pdbx_seq_one_letter_code
_entity_poly.pdbx_strand_id
1 'polypeptide(L)'
;MDRIKKRYPLNEHDKKIIKRYEKKAPGELAHIDLSKVTKDIRSTFRIKELYVAAICDDCTRITYAEVIKDKKASTLTYFMGRSL
;
A
#
# COMPACT_ATOMS: atom_id res chain seq x y z
N MET A 1 -27.38 6.38 16.15
CA MET A 1 -26.39 5.29 16.40
C MET A 1 -26.52 4.31 15.25
N ASP A 2 -25.42 4.02 14.55
CA ASP A 2 -25.43 3.27 13.29
C ASP A 2 -26.03 1.86 13.46
N ARG A 3 -26.86 1.41 12.52
CA ARG A 3 -27.70 0.19 12.67
C ARG A 3 -26.86 -1.08 12.80
N ILE A 4 -25.65 -1.06 12.21
CA ILE A 4 -24.65 -2.12 12.26
C ILE A 4 -24.07 -2.25 13.68
N LYS A 5 -23.70 -1.14 14.32
CA LYS A 5 -23.10 -1.12 15.68
C LYS A 5 -24.09 -1.56 16.77
N LYS A 6 -25.40 -1.49 16.51
CA LYS A 6 -26.45 -2.00 17.41
C LYS A 6 -26.57 -3.53 17.34
N ARG A 7 -26.34 -4.13 16.16
CA ARG A 7 -26.40 -5.58 15.94
C ARG A 7 -25.08 -6.27 16.32
N TYR A 8 -23.95 -5.58 16.13
CA TYR A 8 -22.62 -6.06 16.49
C TYR A 8 -21.95 -5.01 17.40
N PRO A 9 -22.21 -5.04 18.71
CA PRO A 9 -21.58 -4.13 19.63
C PRO A 9 -20.06 -4.36 19.65
N LEU A 10 -19.31 -3.28 19.44
CA LEU A 10 -17.85 -3.29 19.50
C LEU A 10 -17.39 -3.68 20.92
N ASN A 11 -16.35 -4.52 21.02
CA ASN A 11 -15.72 -4.83 22.31
C ASN A 11 -15.09 -3.56 22.91
N GLU A 12 -14.86 -3.51 24.22
CA GLU A 12 -14.31 -2.31 24.88
C GLU A 12 -12.96 -1.88 24.30
N HIS A 13 -12.16 -2.85 23.86
CA HIS A 13 -10.91 -2.61 23.13
C HIS A 13 -11.13 -1.88 21.80
N ASP A 14 -12.19 -2.22 21.06
CA ASP A 14 -12.51 -1.66 19.74
C ASP A 14 -13.29 -0.34 19.85
N LYS A 15 -13.80 -0.01 21.05
CA LYS A 15 -14.36 1.31 21.38
C LYS A 15 -13.27 2.36 21.60
N LYS A 16 -12.03 1.96 21.90
CA LYS A 16 -10.91 2.91 21.93
C LYS A 16 -10.70 3.40 20.50
N ILE A 17 -10.57 4.73 20.35
CA ILE A 17 -10.20 5.33 19.07
C ILE A 17 -8.91 4.67 18.64
N ILE A 18 -8.99 3.86 17.57
CA ILE A 18 -7.80 3.25 16.97
C ILE A 18 -6.95 4.41 16.49
N LYS A 19 -5.84 4.65 17.19
CA LYS A 19 -4.86 5.64 16.79
C LYS A 19 -4.17 5.10 15.54
N ARG A 20 -4.71 5.40 14.36
CA ARG A 20 -4.00 5.19 13.11
C ARG A 20 -2.71 5.99 13.18
N TYR A 21 -1.61 5.44 12.68
CA TYR A 21 -0.31 6.10 12.64
C TYR A 21 -0.28 7.21 11.59
N GLU A 22 -1.32 8.06 11.59
CA GLU A 22 -1.45 9.21 10.70
C GLU A 22 -0.48 10.29 11.18
N LYS A 23 0.66 10.32 10.51
CA LYS A 23 1.59 11.43 10.59
C LYS A 23 0.91 12.69 10.07
N LYS A 24 1.23 13.82 10.69
CA LYS A 24 0.51 15.08 10.45
C LYS A 24 1.06 15.86 9.27
N ALA A 25 2.33 15.64 8.93
CA ALA A 25 2.97 16.30 7.80
C ALA A 25 3.20 15.30 6.64
N PRO A 26 2.98 15.74 5.39
CA PRO A 26 3.34 14.96 4.20
C PRO A 26 4.83 14.59 4.22
N GLY A 27 5.15 13.36 3.80
CA GLY A 27 6.53 12.87 3.70
C GLY A 27 7.15 12.36 5.00
N GLU A 28 6.46 12.46 6.16
CA GLU A 28 6.97 11.96 7.44
C GLU A 28 6.96 10.42 7.54
N LEU A 29 6.00 9.77 6.88
CA LEU A 29 5.85 8.32 6.86
C LEU A 29 5.24 7.89 5.54
N ALA A 30 5.93 6.98 4.88
CA ALA A 30 5.43 6.33 3.69
C ALA A 30 5.45 4.81 3.87
N HIS A 31 4.43 4.15 3.30
CA HIS A 31 4.36 2.71 3.23
C HIS A 31 4.74 2.25 1.83
N ILE A 32 5.68 1.30 1.75
CA ILE A 32 6.01 0.62 0.50
C ILE A 32 5.50 -0.80 0.54
N ASP A 33 4.87 -1.20 -0.56
CA ASP A 33 4.57 -2.60 -0.82
C ASP A 33 4.97 -3.01 -2.24
N LEU A 34 5.22 -4.30 -2.40
CA LEU A 34 5.58 -4.90 -3.67
C LEU A 34 4.72 -6.13 -3.92
N SER A 35 3.90 -6.03 -4.96
CA SER A 35 2.93 -7.06 -5.32
C SER A 35 3.26 -7.64 -6.70
N LYS A 36 3.01 -8.94 -6.89
CA LYS A 36 3.17 -9.59 -8.21
C LYS A 36 2.02 -9.19 -9.12
N VAL A 37 2.31 -8.96 -10.40
CA VAL A 37 1.26 -8.86 -11.42
C VAL A 37 0.49 -10.19 -11.47
N THR A 38 -0.85 -10.09 -11.51
CA THR A 38 -1.75 -11.25 -11.47
C THR A 38 -1.47 -12.21 -12.62
N LYS A 39 -1.65 -13.51 -12.35
CA LYS A 39 -1.34 -14.57 -13.32
C LYS A 39 -2.12 -14.39 -14.62
N ASP A 40 -3.37 -13.96 -14.55
CA ASP A 40 -4.25 -13.80 -15.71
C ASP A 40 -3.70 -12.79 -16.71
N ILE A 41 -3.28 -11.61 -16.23
CA ILE A 41 -2.64 -10.58 -17.07
C ILE A 41 -1.35 -11.13 -17.68
N ARG A 42 -0.53 -11.81 -16.87
CA ARG A 42 0.74 -12.35 -17.36
C ARG A 42 0.56 -13.40 -18.45
N SER A 43 -0.43 -14.27 -18.27
CA SER A 43 -0.77 -15.33 -19.21
C SER A 43 -1.31 -14.76 -20.52
N THR A 44 -2.20 -13.76 -20.46
CA THR A 44 -2.76 -13.11 -21.65
C THR A 44 -1.69 -12.40 -22.48
N PHE A 45 -0.81 -11.64 -21.84
CA PHE A 45 0.22 -10.88 -22.56
C PHE A 45 1.54 -11.65 -22.77
N ARG A 46 1.60 -12.93 -22.34
CA ARG A 46 2.80 -13.79 -22.41
C ARG A 46 4.06 -13.12 -21.86
N ILE A 47 3.89 -12.34 -20.79
CA ILE A 47 4.97 -11.59 -20.13
C ILE A 47 5.61 -12.42 -19.02
N LYS A 48 6.90 -12.18 -18.76
CA LYS A 48 7.63 -12.75 -17.62
C LYS A 48 7.05 -12.21 -16.30
N GLU A 49 7.50 -12.75 -15.17
CA GLU A 49 7.11 -12.21 -13.86
C GLU A 49 7.48 -10.72 -13.77
N LEU A 50 6.46 -9.88 -13.61
CA LEU A 50 6.58 -8.47 -13.31
C LEU A 50 5.99 -8.19 -11.93
N TYR A 51 6.42 -7.07 -11.36
CA TYR A 51 6.04 -6.65 -10.02
C TYR A 51 5.53 -5.21 -10.09
N VAL A 52 4.57 -4.88 -9.25
CA VAL A 52 4.10 -3.51 -9.03
C VAL A 52 4.69 -3.07 -7.71
N ALA A 53 5.54 -2.04 -7.76
CA ALA A 53 6.02 -1.35 -6.56
C ALA A 53 5.15 -0.11 -6.36
N ALA A 54 4.69 0.09 -5.13
CA ALA A 54 3.90 1.26 -4.77
C ALA A 54 4.41 1.84 -3.45
N ILE A 55 4.57 3.17 -3.41
CA ILE A 55 4.80 3.93 -2.19
C ILE A 55 3.59 4.82 -1.94
N CYS A 56 3.06 4.80 -0.72
CA CYS A 56 1.91 5.59 -0.29
C CYS A 56 2.32 6.48 0.87
N ASP A 57 2.17 7.80 0.72
CA ASP A 57 2.34 8.74 1.83
C ASP A 57 1.17 8.61 2.81
N ASP A 58 1.45 8.41 4.08
CA ASP A 58 0.39 8.09 5.06
C ASP A 58 -0.48 9.30 5.41
N CYS A 59 0.09 10.52 5.37
CA CYS A 59 -0.62 11.77 5.65
C CYS A 59 -1.61 12.13 4.53
N THR A 60 -1.14 12.13 3.27
CA THR A 60 -1.91 12.61 2.11
C THR A 60 -2.64 11.50 1.37
N ARG A 61 -2.25 10.23 1.59
CA ARG A 61 -2.70 9.04 0.83
C ARG A 61 -2.34 9.08 -0.66
N ILE A 62 -1.50 10.02 -1.09
CA ILE A 62 -0.98 10.06 -2.44
C ILE A 62 -0.05 8.86 -2.64
N THR A 63 -0.25 8.15 -3.76
CA THR A 63 0.49 6.93 -4.07
C THR A 63 1.20 7.07 -5.40
N TYR A 64 2.50 6.75 -5.41
CA TYR A 64 3.29 6.58 -6.62
C TYR A 64 3.52 5.10 -6.87
N ALA A 65 3.25 4.64 -8.10
CA ALA A 65 3.36 3.23 -8.45
C ALA A 65 4.02 3.04 -9.82
N GLU A 66 4.89 2.03 -9.92
CA GLU A 66 5.56 1.63 -11.16
C GLU A 66 5.54 0.11 -11.32
N VAL A 67 5.49 -0.34 -12.57
CA VAL A 67 5.77 -1.75 -12.90
C VAL A 67 7.28 -1.93 -13.03
N ILE A 68 7.84 -2.80 -12.20
CA ILE A 68 9.27 -3.13 -12.20
C ILE A 68 9.51 -4.57 -12.63
N LYS A 69 10.70 -4.80 -13.19
CA LYS A 69 11.08 -6.08 -13.79
C LYS A 69 11.38 -7.19 -12.77
N ASP A 70 11.82 -6.84 -11.57
CA ASP A 70 12.21 -7.78 -10.54
C ASP A 70 12.14 -7.15 -9.14
N LYS A 71 12.17 -7.99 -8.10
CA LYS A 71 12.10 -7.59 -6.68
C LYS A 71 13.48 -7.39 -6.04
N LYS A 72 14.54 -7.16 -6.85
CA LYS A 72 15.89 -6.99 -6.31
C LYS A 72 16.00 -5.65 -5.58
N ALA A 73 16.84 -5.62 -4.55
CA ALA A 73 17.11 -4.41 -3.77
C ALA A 73 17.54 -3.25 -4.68
N SER A 74 18.45 -3.48 -5.63
CA SER A 74 18.90 -2.44 -6.57
C SER A 74 17.76 -1.84 -7.39
N THR A 75 16.88 -2.67 -7.95
CA THR A 75 15.71 -2.23 -8.71
C THR A 75 14.78 -1.38 -7.83
N LEU A 76 14.53 -1.82 -6.60
CA LEU A 76 13.70 -1.10 -5.64
C LEU A 76 14.34 0.21 -5.17
N THR A 77 15.67 0.26 -5.03
CA THR A 77 16.41 1.50 -4.73
C THR A 77 16.24 2.54 -5.85
N TYR A 78 16.31 2.12 -7.11
CA TYR A 78 16.05 3.05 -8.23
C TYR A 78 14.60 3.53 -8.26
N PHE A 79 13.62 2.66 -7.95
CA PHE A 79 12.22 3.06 -7.76
C PHE A 79 12.10 4.11 -6.65
N MET A 80 12.70 3.85 -5.49
CA MET A 80 12.73 4.76 -4.34
C MET A 80 13.25 6.15 -4.70
N GLY A 81 14.34 6.22 -5.47
CA GLY A 81 14.92 7.50 -5.90
C GLY A 81 14.04 8.31 -6.87
N ARG A 82 13.04 7.70 -7.52
CA ARG A 82 12.03 8.40 -8.33
C ARG A 82 10.77 8.74 -7.55
N SER A 83 10.51 8.03 -6.46
CA SER A 83 9.24 8.05 -5.76
C SER A 83 9.22 8.95 -4.52
N LEU A 84 10.39 9.45 -4.11
CA LEU A 84 10.60 10.36 -2.98
C LEU A 84 10.83 11.79 -3.45
#